data_AF-A0A3A4NM43-F1
#
_entry.id   AF-A0A3A4NM43-F1
#
_cell.length_a   1.000
_cell.length_b   1.000
_cell.length_c   1.000
_cell.angle_alpha   90.00
_cell.angle_beta   90.00
_cell.angle_gamma   90.00
#
_symmetry.space_group_name_H-M   'P 1'
#
loop_
_entity.id
_entity.type
_entity.pdbx_description
1 polymer ?
#
loop_
_entity_poly.entity_id
_entity_poly.type
_entity_poly.pdbx_seq_one_letter_code
_entity_poly.pdbx_strand_id
1 'polypeptide(L)'
;MAGMTVVRPKLCTACKTCELQCALAHSKSKNLYAAIYEKPLPEGRVTLKKAKRVVVPILCSHCENPPCVAACPEHALYKDDRSAPTLLDESKCTGCGLCIEACPVGALQMDRAGKIVLKCDQCVERQKEGLLPACVTGCPTGALEWHTSRIQYKIDPELCKACGSCIKVCRADAITGAKKTPHVINSEKCIKCGNCFTECPFDAIAVVDL
;
A
#
# COMPACT_ATOMS: atom_id res chain seq x y z
N MET A 1 13.71 6.53 3.84
CA MET A 1 12.99 7.83 3.93
C MET A 1 11.55 7.52 4.30
N ALA A 2 10.95 8.13 5.32
CA ALA A 2 9.56 7.79 5.67
C ALA A 2 8.60 8.09 4.50
N GLY A 3 7.92 7.06 3.99
CA GLY A 3 7.09 7.14 2.80
C GLY A 3 5.88 6.22 2.83
N MET A 4 5.11 6.19 1.75
CA MET A 4 4.02 5.24 1.54
C MET A 4 3.83 4.92 0.07
N THR A 5 3.35 3.70 -0.21
CA THR A 5 2.92 3.32 -1.55
C THR A 5 1.43 3.64 -1.72
N VAL A 6 1.11 4.47 -2.71
CA VAL A 6 -0.26 4.76 -3.13
C VAL A 6 -0.62 3.86 -4.32
N VAL A 7 -1.83 3.31 -4.29
CA VAL A 7 -2.34 2.45 -5.36
C VAL A 7 -3.30 3.23 -6.24
N ARG A 8 -3.14 3.15 -7.57
CA ARG A 8 -4.10 3.56 -8.60
C ARG A 8 -4.74 2.33 -9.24
N PRO A 9 -5.88 1.83 -8.71
CA PRO A 9 -6.51 0.60 -9.20
C PRO A 9 -6.80 0.58 -10.70
N LYS A 10 -7.18 1.73 -11.28
CA LYS A 10 -7.54 1.85 -12.70
C LYS A 10 -6.38 1.62 -13.66
N LEU A 11 -5.14 1.82 -13.20
CA LEU A 11 -3.94 1.59 -14.01
C LEU A 11 -3.42 0.16 -13.88
N CYS A 12 -3.99 -0.67 -12.98
CA CYS A 12 -3.52 -2.03 -12.78
C CYS A 12 -4.00 -2.95 -13.92
N THR A 13 -3.04 -3.55 -14.64
CA THR A 13 -3.29 -4.53 -15.71
C THR A 13 -3.20 -5.98 -15.25
N ALA A 14 -3.11 -6.21 -13.93
CA ALA A 14 -2.96 -7.53 -13.33
C ALA A 14 -1.73 -8.35 -13.81
N CYS A 15 -0.66 -7.68 -14.27
CA CYS A 15 0.55 -8.32 -14.79
C CYS A 15 1.39 -9.10 -13.75
N LYS A 16 1.10 -8.95 -12.45
CA LYS A 16 1.80 -9.58 -11.31
C LYS A 16 3.28 -9.23 -11.15
N THR A 17 3.80 -8.26 -11.90
CA THR A 17 5.21 -7.83 -11.77
C THR A 17 5.53 -7.35 -10.36
N CYS A 18 4.59 -6.70 -9.66
CA CYS A 18 4.79 -6.28 -8.27
C CYS A 18 4.99 -7.46 -7.31
N GLU A 19 4.28 -8.58 -7.49
CA GLU A 19 4.44 -9.81 -6.69
C GLU A 19 5.84 -10.41 -6.92
N LEU A 20 6.22 -10.54 -8.20
CA LEU A 20 7.51 -11.09 -8.62
C LEU A 20 8.69 -10.24 -8.11
N GLN A 21 8.63 -8.92 -8.32
CA GLN A 21 9.69 -8.00 -7.91
C GLN A 21 9.81 -7.92 -6.39
N CYS A 22 8.68 -8.00 -5.67
CA CYS A 22 8.71 -8.10 -4.22
C CYS A 22 9.38 -9.39 -3.76
N ALA A 23 9.02 -10.55 -4.32
CA ALA A 23 9.67 -11.82 -3.99
C ALA A 23 11.18 -11.77 -4.28
N LEU A 24 11.56 -11.32 -5.48
CA LEU A 24 12.96 -11.20 -5.88
C LEU A 24 13.76 -10.29 -4.94
N ALA A 25 13.20 -9.13 -4.57
CA ALA A 25 13.82 -8.20 -3.63
C ALA A 25 14.04 -8.81 -2.23
N HIS A 26 13.32 -9.87 -1.87
CA HIS A 26 13.46 -10.58 -0.60
C HIS A 26 14.09 -11.97 -0.73
N SER A 27 14.50 -12.37 -1.93
CA SER A 27 15.32 -13.58 -2.14
C SER A 27 16.69 -13.44 -1.49
N LYS A 28 17.35 -14.56 -1.21
CA LYS A 28 18.73 -14.56 -0.68
C LYS A 28 19.72 -14.07 -1.74
N SER A 29 19.53 -14.53 -2.98
CA SER A 29 20.46 -14.25 -4.09
C SER A 29 20.31 -12.87 -4.71
N LYS A 30 19.14 -12.22 -4.57
CA LYS A 30 18.77 -10.97 -5.28
C LYS A 30 18.93 -11.06 -6.80
N ASN A 31 18.96 -12.28 -7.33
CA ASN A 31 19.19 -12.57 -8.74
C ASN A 31 18.09 -13.48 -9.26
N LEU A 32 17.42 -13.09 -10.33
CA LEU A 32 16.24 -13.83 -10.82
C LEU A 32 16.56 -15.29 -11.17
N TYR A 33 17.71 -15.55 -11.79
CA TYR A 33 18.11 -16.88 -12.21
C TYR A 33 18.40 -17.79 -11.01
N ALA A 34 19.08 -17.29 -9.98
CA ALA A 34 19.35 -18.07 -8.77
C ALA A 34 18.10 -18.22 -7.88
N ALA A 35 17.28 -17.17 -7.77
CA ALA A 35 16.11 -17.09 -6.90
C ALA A 35 15.06 -18.19 -7.18
N ILE A 36 14.89 -18.60 -8.43
CA ILE A 36 13.94 -19.67 -8.81
C ILE A 36 14.36 -21.06 -8.33
N TYR A 37 15.61 -21.22 -7.86
CA TYR A 37 16.13 -22.48 -7.32
C TYR A 37 16.29 -22.46 -5.79
N GLU A 38 16.00 -21.33 -5.13
CA GLU A 38 16.10 -21.22 -3.67
C GLU A 38 15.12 -22.15 -2.95
N LYS A 39 15.54 -22.67 -1.79
CA LYS A 39 14.71 -23.46 -0.88
C LYS A 39 14.73 -22.83 0.52
N PRO A 40 13.59 -22.33 1.03
CA PRO A 40 12.30 -22.16 0.32
C PRO A 40 12.41 -21.13 -0.81
N LEU A 41 11.46 -21.17 -1.75
CA LEU A 41 11.33 -20.15 -2.80
C LEU A 41 11.00 -18.79 -2.16
N PRO A 42 11.52 -17.68 -2.69
CA PRO A 42 11.18 -16.37 -2.19
C PRO A 42 9.70 -16.03 -2.41
N GLU A 43 9.12 -15.33 -1.45
CA GLU A 43 7.70 -14.97 -1.45
C GLU A 43 7.50 -13.46 -1.41
N GLY A 44 6.55 -12.99 -2.21
CA GLY A 44 6.16 -11.58 -2.25
C GLY A 44 5.30 -11.23 -1.04
N ARG A 45 5.37 -9.95 -0.64
CA ARG A 45 4.57 -9.36 0.45
C ARG A 45 3.48 -8.40 -0.09
N VAL A 46 3.18 -8.53 -1.37
CA VAL A 46 2.10 -7.84 -2.10
C VAL A 46 1.34 -8.92 -2.86
N THR A 47 0.02 -8.81 -2.91
CA THR A 47 -0.83 -9.78 -3.58
C THR A 47 -1.88 -9.09 -4.44
N LEU A 48 -2.10 -9.58 -5.66
CA LEU A 48 -3.23 -9.14 -6.45
C LEU A 48 -4.51 -9.85 -5.98
N LYS A 49 -5.54 -9.07 -5.62
CA LYS A 49 -6.87 -9.58 -5.32
C LYS A 49 -7.89 -9.07 -6.34
N LYS A 50 -8.81 -9.96 -6.73
CA LYS A 50 -9.94 -9.61 -7.60
C LYS A 50 -11.06 -9.01 -6.76
N ALA A 51 -11.50 -7.80 -7.09
CA ALA A 51 -12.66 -7.14 -6.53
C ALA A 51 -13.65 -6.80 -7.65
N LYS A 52 -14.74 -7.57 -7.75
CA LYS A 52 -15.71 -7.47 -8.86
C LYS A 52 -15.01 -7.59 -10.23
N ARG A 53 -14.99 -6.52 -11.01
CA ARG A 53 -14.40 -6.43 -12.37
C ARG A 53 -12.99 -5.82 -12.38
N VAL A 54 -12.44 -5.46 -11.22
CA VAL A 54 -11.11 -4.84 -11.10
C VAL A 54 -10.19 -5.79 -10.34
N VAL A 55 -8.92 -5.82 -10.74
CA VAL A 55 -7.86 -6.48 -9.97
C VAL A 55 -7.05 -5.40 -9.28
N VAL A 56 -6.83 -5.55 -7.98
CA VAL A 56 -6.14 -4.55 -7.17
C VAL A 56 -4.94 -5.16 -6.45
N PRO A 57 -3.78 -4.49 -6.46
CA PRO A 57 -2.67 -4.89 -5.60
C PRO A 57 -3.02 -4.52 -4.16
N ILE A 58 -2.94 -5.51 -3.28
CA ILE A 58 -3.10 -5.35 -1.84
C ILE A 58 -1.70 -5.28 -1.21
N LEU A 59 -1.41 -4.15 -0.57
CA LEU A 59 -0.18 -3.90 0.16
C LEU A 59 -0.50 -3.49 1.60
N CYS A 60 0.47 -3.64 2.49
CA CYS A 60 0.32 -3.12 3.85
C CYS A 60 0.28 -1.59 3.82
N SER A 61 -0.70 -1.00 4.51
CA SER A 61 -0.80 0.45 4.65
C SER A 61 0.15 1.04 5.70
N HIS A 62 0.92 0.21 6.41
CA HIS A 62 1.83 0.63 7.50
C HIS A 62 1.16 1.60 8.49
N CYS A 63 -0.09 1.30 8.87
CA CYS A 63 -0.99 2.16 9.65
C CYS A 63 -0.31 2.84 10.84
N GLU A 64 -0.65 4.11 11.10
CA GLU A 64 -0.16 4.86 12.27
C GLU A 64 -0.40 4.09 13.58
N ASN A 65 -1.62 3.57 13.74
CA ASN A 65 -2.03 2.69 14.85
C ASN A 65 -2.32 1.29 14.30
N PRO A 66 -1.32 0.39 14.23
CA PRO A 66 -1.44 -0.90 13.54
C PRO A 66 -2.18 -1.94 14.41
N PRO A 67 -3.39 -2.40 14.04
CA PRO A 67 -4.11 -3.42 14.81
C PRO A 67 -3.35 -4.75 14.87
N CYS A 68 -2.59 -5.06 13.81
CA CYS A 68 -1.76 -6.25 13.73
C CYS A 68 -0.66 -6.32 14.81
N VAL A 69 -0.13 -5.18 15.28
CA VAL A 69 0.82 -5.12 16.41
C VAL A 69 0.09 -5.42 17.70
N ALA A 70 -1.04 -4.77 17.95
CA ALA A 70 -1.86 -4.98 19.16
C ALA A 70 -2.39 -6.41 19.28
N ALA A 71 -2.63 -7.10 18.16
CA ALA A 71 -3.12 -8.47 18.12
C ALA A 71 -2.02 -9.54 18.26
N CYS A 72 -0.73 -9.18 18.24
CA CYS A 72 0.37 -10.15 18.23
C CYS A 72 0.78 -10.53 19.67
N PRO A 73 0.48 -11.74 20.17
CA PRO A 73 0.83 -12.14 21.54
C PRO A 73 2.33 -12.29 21.76
N GLU A 74 3.08 -12.64 20.70
CA GLU A 74 4.53 -12.83 20.74
C GLU A 74 5.31 -11.52 20.66
N HIS A 75 4.62 -10.39 20.45
CA HIS A 75 5.25 -9.09 20.16
C HIS A 75 6.26 -9.16 18.98
N ALA A 76 6.00 -10.07 18.03
CA ALA A 76 6.80 -10.24 16.82
C ALA A 76 6.58 -9.10 15.82
N LEU A 77 5.40 -8.50 15.80
CA LEU A 77 5.12 -7.29 15.02
C LEU A 77 5.40 -6.07 15.87
N TYR A 78 6.13 -5.11 15.32
CA TYR A 78 6.51 -3.89 16.04
C TYR A 78 6.57 -2.68 15.11
N LYS A 79 6.67 -1.50 15.71
CA LYS A 79 6.80 -0.21 15.02
C LYS A 79 7.56 0.74 15.96
N ASP A 80 8.65 1.31 15.46
CA ASP A 80 9.54 2.16 16.26
C ASP A 80 8.88 3.51 16.60
N ASP A 81 8.23 4.14 15.62
CA ASP A 81 7.47 5.37 15.79
C ASP A 81 6.23 5.40 14.88
N ARG A 82 5.32 6.35 15.11
CA ARG A 82 4.05 6.49 14.36
C ARG A 82 4.22 6.53 12.84
N SER A 83 5.28 7.17 12.36
CA SER A 83 5.62 7.34 10.94
C SER A 83 6.49 6.23 10.36
N ALA A 84 7.12 5.41 11.19
CA ALA A 84 7.91 4.27 10.78
C ALA A 84 7.04 3.16 10.17
N PRO A 85 7.62 2.30 9.30
CA PRO A 85 6.92 1.10 8.87
C PRO A 85 6.71 0.13 10.04
N THR A 86 5.55 -0.53 10.09
CA THR A 86 5.38 -1.73 10.92
C THR A 86 6.21 -2.88 10.35
N LEU A 87 7.06 -3.48 11.16
CA LEU A 87 7.98 -4.56 10.81
C LEU A 87 7.64 -5.85 11.56
N LEU A 88 8.19 -6.97 11.08
CA LEU A 88 8.06 -8.29 11.69
C LEU A 88 9.46 -8.80 12.06
N ASP A 89 9.61 -9.20 13.31
CA ASP A 89 10.71 -10.02 13.80
C ASP A 89 10.34 -11.49 13.57
N GLU A 90 10.87 -12.07 12.48
CA GLU A 90 10.57 -13.46 12.09
C GLU A 90 11.00 -14.48 13.17
N SER A 91 11.97 -14.14 14.03
CA SER A 91 12.46 -15.03 15.08
C SER A 91 11.47 -15.25 16.23
N LYS A 92 10.54 -14.30 16.42
CA LYS A 92 9.47 -14.37 17.45
C LYS A 92 8.14 -14.85 16.88
N CYS A 93 8.00 -14.92 15.56
CA CYS A 93 6.74 -15.26 14.94
C CYS A 93 6.45 -16.76 15.08
N THR A 94 5.34 -17.10 15.72
CA THR A 94 4.87 -18.48 15.87
C THR A 94 3.89 -18.93 14.79
N GLY A 95 3.54 -18.04 13.85
CA GLY A 95 2.59 -18.35 12.78
C GLY A 95 1.13 -18.44 13.23
N CYS A 96 0.75 -17.88 14.38
CA CYS A 96 -0.61 -18.01 14.95
C CYS A 96 -1.74 -17.34 14.13
N GLY A 97 -1.40 -16.45 13.19
CA GLY A 97 -2.38 -15.86 12.25
C GLY A 97 -3.29 -14.75 12.80
N LEU A 98 -3.29 -14.45 14.10
CA LEU A 98 -4.17 -13.42 14.70
C LEU A 98 -3.99 -12.03 14.04
N CYS A 99 -2.77 -11.69 13.61
CA CYS A 99 -2.50 -10.43 12.93
C CYS A 99 -3.08 -10.36 11.50
N ILE A 100 -3.33 -11.51 10.86
CA ILE A 100 -4.01 -11.61 9.56
C ILE A 100 -5.47 -11.23 9.73
N GLU A 101 -6.13 -11.79 10.74
CA GLU A 101 -7.53 -11.50 11.07
C GLU A 101 -7.73 -10.04 11.51
N ALA A 102 -6.79 -9.51 12.30
CA ALA A 102 -6.83 -8.12 12.76
C ALA A 102 -6.57 -7.10 11.64
N CYS A 103 -6.09 -7.51 10.46
CA CYS A 103 -5.69 -6.58 9.41
C CYS A 103 -6.90 -6.06 8.62
N PRO A 104 -7.27 -4.77 8.74
CA PRO A 104 -8.44 -4.23 8.03
C PRO A 104 -8.26 -4.18 6.50
N VAL A 105 -7.01 -4.23 6.03
CA VAL A 105 -6.66 -4.20 4.60
C VAL A 105 -6.49 -5.61 4.04
N GLY A 106 -6.34 -6.63 4.91
CA GLY A 106 -6.10 -8.01 4.51
C GLY A 106 -4.77 -8.20 3.76
N ALA A 107 -3.73 -7.49 4.20
CA ALA A 107 -2.41 -7.42 3.55
C ALA A 107 -1.37 -8.42 4.09
N LEU A 108 -1.65 -9.11 5.20
CA LEU A 108 -0.78 -10.14 5.77
C LEU A 108 -1.27 -11.51 5.30
N GLN A 109 -0.34 -12.45 5.10
CA GLN A 109 -0.63 -13.82 4.68
C GLN A 109 0.34 -14.78 5.36
N MET A 110 -0.01 -16.06 5.50
CA MET A 110 0.97 -17.07 5.92
C MET A 110 1.99 -17.31 4.81
N ASP A 111 3.23 -17.64 5.17
CA ASP A 111 4.19 -18.21 4.24
C ASP A 111 3.73 -19.61 3.77
N ARG A 112 4.33 -20.12 2.70
CA ARG A 112 3.96 -21.45 2.15
C ARG A 112 4.16 -22.58 3.13
N ALA A 113 5.10 -22.45 4.07
CA ALA A 113 5.35 -23.47 5.08
C ALA A 113 4.37 -23.39 6.27
N GLY A 114 3.55 -22.34 6.35
CA GLY A 114 2.63 -22.10 7.48
C GLY A 114 3.35 -21.85 8.81
N LYS A 115 4.61 -21.41 8.76
CA LYS A 115 5.46 -21.20 9.95
C LYS A 115 5.45 -19.77 10.41
N ILE A 116 5.41 -18.82 9.49
CA ILE A 116 5.46 -17.39 9.78
C ILE A 116 4.46 -16.62 8.93
N VAL A 117 4.21 -15.38 9.31
CA VAL A 117 3.38 -14.45 8.53
C VAL A 117 4.28 -13.64 7.60
N LEU A 118 3.91 -13.51 6.34
CA LEU A 118 4.49 -12.57 5.38
C LEU A 118 3.91 -11.17 5.63
N LYS A 119 4.79 -10.24 6.01
CA LYS A 119 4.48 -8.84 6.29
C LYS A 119 5.33 -7.96 5.37
N CYS A 120 4.69 -7.07 4.63
CA CYS A 120 5.40 -6.01 3.90
C CYS A 120 6.25 -5.18 4.89
N ASP A 121 7.53 -5.07 4.59
CA ASP A 121 8.57 -4.35 5.32
C ASP A 121 8.81 -2.95 4.75
N GLN A 122 8.00 -2.54 3.76
CA GLN A 122 8.19 -1.31 2.98
C GLN A 122 9.50 -1.24 2.19
N CYS A 123 10.20 -2.35 2.00
CA CYS A 123 11.53 -2.41 1.42
C CYS A 123 12.53 -1.47 2.14
N VAL A 124 12.54 -1.48 3.48
CA VAL A 124 13.41 -0.60 4.29
C VAL A 124 14.87 -0.62 3.85
N GLU A 125 15.42 -1.80 3.52
CA GLU A 125 16.82 -1.91 3.08
C GLU A 125 17.06 -1.22 1.73
N ARG A 126 16.15 -1.37 0.77
CA ARG A 126 16.23 -0.65 -0.53
C ARG A 126 16.18 0.86 -0.33
N GLN A 127 15.32 1.33 0.58
CA GLN A 127 15.21 2.75 0.86
C GLN A 127 16.46 3.34 1.50
N LYS A 128 17.21 2.57 2.30
CA LYS A 128 18.51 2.99 2.85
C LYS A 128 19.55 3.24 1.75
N GLU A 129 19.43 2.51 0.64
CA GLU A 129 20.25 2.68 -0.57
C GLU A 129 19.72 3.77 -1.52
N GLY A 130 18.69 4.52 -1.12
CA GLY A 130 18.07 5.55 -1.96
C GLY A 130 17.17 4.98 -3.07
N LEU A 131 16.86 3.69 -3.04
CA LEU A 131 16.01 3.03 -4.03
C LEU A 131 14.55 3.03 -3.58
N LEU A 132 13.64 3.12 -4.56
CA LEU A 132 12.20 2.94 -4.33
C LEU A 132 11.85 1.48 -3.99
N PRO A 133 10.70 1.21 -3.35
CA PRO A 133 10.24 -0.15 -3.12
C PRO A 133 10.15 -0.96 -4.43
N ALA A 134 10.49 -2.24 -4.35
CA ALA A 134 10.58 -3.09 -5.55
C ALA A 134 9.26 -3.21 -6.31
N CYS A 135 8.13 -3.22 -5.59
CA CYS A 135 6.80 -3.25 -6.22
C CYS A 135 6.47 -1.97 -6.98
N VAL A 136 6.97 -0.81 -6.53
CA VAL A 136 6.81 0.49 -7.19
C VAL A 136 7.68 0.52 -8.45
N THR A 137 8.98 0.25 -8.33
CA THR A 137 9.90 0.23 -9.48
C THR A 137 9.48 -0.81 -10.53
N GLY A 138 8.93 -1.93 -10.08
CA GLY A 138 8.46 -3.01 -10.94
C GLY A 138 7.13 -2.76 -11.66
N CYS A 139 6.38 -1.70 -11.32
CA CYS A 139 5.05 -1.48 -11.89
C CYS A 139 5.14 -0.81 -13.26
N PRO A 140 4.81 -1.50 -14.38
CA PRO A 140 5.00 -0.94 -15.72
C PRO A 140 3.99 0.16 -16.08
N THR A 141 2.88 0.27 -15.32
CA THR A 141 1.78 1.20 -15.62
C THR A 141 1.68 2.37 -14.65
N GLY A 142 2.57 2.45 -13.65
CA GLY A 142 2.47 3.47 -12.59
C GLY A 142 1.28 3.26 -11.66
N ALA A 143 0.68 2.05 -11.62
CA ALA A 143 -0.41 1.74 -10.69
C ALA A 143 0.03 1.74 -9.21
N LEU A 144 1.33 1.70 -8.95
CA LEU A 144 1.93 1.80 -7.62
C LEU A 144 2.89 2.99 -7.61
N GLU A 145 2.57 4.01 -6.83
CA GLU A 145 3.33 5.25 -6.72
C GLU A 145 3.96 5.35 -5.33
N TRP A 146 5.19 5.86 -5.24
CA TRP A 146 5.84 6.14 -3.97
C TRP A 146 5.69 7.62 -3.62
N HIS A 147 5.29 7.87 -2.38
CA HIS A 147 5.10 9.20 -1.82
C HIS A 147 5.77 9.30 -0.46
N THR A 148 5.95 10.52 0.04
CA THR A 148 6.41 10.74 1.42
C THR A 148 5.33 10.32 2.41
N SER A 149 5.69 10.20 3.68
CA SER A 149 4.73 9.88 4.76
C SER A 149 3.68 10.99 4.96
N ARG A 150 3.90 12.16 4.36
CA ARG A 150 3.01 13.32 4.47
C ARG A 150 2.44 13.67 3.11
N ILE A 151 1.30 13.05 2.80
CA ILE A 151 0.55 13.35 1.59
C ILE A 151 -0.63 14.30 1.84
N GLN A 152 -1.03 14.99 0.78
CA GLN A 152 -2.34 15.62 0.61
C GLN A 152 -2.98 15.18 -0.70
N TYR A 153 -4.31 15.04 -0.68
CA TYR A 153 -5.09 14.94 -1.91
C TYR A 153 -5.48 16.34 -2.37
N LYS A 154 -5.20 16.68 -3.63
CA LYS A 154 -5.60 17.95 -4.25
C LYS A 154 -6.40 17.70 -5.52
N ILE A 155 -7.43 18.50 -5.75
CA ILE A 155 -8.24 18.44 -6.97
C ILE A 155 -7.62 19.39 -7.99
N ASP A 156 -7.34 18.87 -9.17
CA ASP A 156 -6.94 19.65 -10.34
C ASP A 156 -8.18 20.34 -10.93
N PRO A 157 -8.22 21.69 -10.96
CA PRO A 157 -9.37 22.43 -11.45
C PRO A 157 -9.60 22.28 -12.96
N GLU A 158 -8.58 21.98 -13.76
CA GLU A 158 -8.68 21.86 -15.22
C GLU A 158 -9.31 20.51 -15.62
N LEU A 159 -8.99 19.46 -14.87
CA LEU A 159 -9.52 18.11 -15.09
C LEU A 159 -10.90 17.91 -14.46
N CYS A 160 -11.22 18.64 -13.38
CA CYS A 160 -12.46 18.45 -12.62
C CYS A 160 -13.71 18.83 -13.42
N LYS A 161 -14.62 17.86 -13.62
CA LYS A 161 -15.92 18.08 -14.30
C LYS A 161 -17.10 18.35 -13.34
N ALA A 162 -16.83 18.66 -12.07
CA ALA A 162 -17.85 18.97 -11.06
C ALA A 162 -19.01 17.93 -10.94
N CYS A 163 -18.68 16.63 -11.11
CA CYS A 163 -19.70 15.56 -11.17
C CYS A 163 -20.27 15.11 -9.81
N GLY A 164 -19.66 15.52 -8.71
CA GLY A 164 -20.09 15.18 -7.34
C GLY A 164 -19.55 13.86 -6.78
N SER A 165 -18.85 13.04 -7.57
CA SER A 165 -18.46 11.68 -7.12
C SER A 165 -17.57 11.69 -5.87
N CYS A 166 -16.55 12.55 -5.85
CA CYS A 166 -15.64 12.68 -4.71
C CYS A 166 -16.34 13.10 -3.42
N ILE A 167 -17.36 13.97 -3.50
CA ILE A 167 -18.16 14.41 -2.35
C ILE A 167 -18.94 13.23 -1.77
N LYS A 168 -19.59 12.43 -2.63
CA LYS A 168 -20.40 11.28 -2.21
C LYS A 168 -19.61 10.21 -1.46
N VAL A 169 -18.33 10.01 -1.80
CA VAL A 169 -17.48 8.99 -1.16
C VAL A 169 -16.62 9.53 -0.02
N CYS A 170 -16.68 10.84 0.26
CA CYS A 170 -15.95 11.43 1.35
C CYS A 170 -16.58 11.06 2.70
N ARG A 171 -15.80 10.39 3.57
CA ARG A 171 -16.26 9.99 4.92
C ARG A 171 -16.03 11.04 5.99
N ALA A 172 -15.40 12.16 5.64
CA ALA A 172 -14.96 13.19 6.58
C ALA A 172 -15.54 14.57 6.26
N ASP A 173 -16.50 14.64 5.30
CA ASP A 173 -17.08 15.88 4.81
C ASP A 173 -16.04 16.96 4.48
N ALA A 174 -14.89 16.49 3.96
CA ALA A 174 -13.72 17.31 3.68
C ALA A 174 -13.76 17.93 2.27
N ILE A 175 -14.77 17.64 1.45
CA ILE A 175 -14.82 18.07 0.06
C ILE A 175 -16.03 18.98 -0.15
N THR A 176 -15.77 20.20 -0.63
CA THR A 176 -16.80 21.21 -0.93
C THR A 176 -16.78 21.57 -2.41
N GLY A 177 -17.91 22.05 -2.93
CA GLY A 177 -18.03 22.50 -4.32
C GLY A 177 -19.47 22.53 -4.80
N ALA A 178 -19.79 23.46 -5.69
CA ALA A 178 -21.10 23.60 -6.30
C ALA A 178 -21.15 22.92 -7.67
N LYS A 179 -22.35 22.74 -8.23
CA LYS A 179 -22.48 22.29 -9.62
C LYS A 179 -21.73 23.25 -10.55
N LYS A 180 -21.02 22.70 -11.54
CA LYS A 180 -20.24 23.43 -12.55
C LYS A 180 -18.98 24.15 -12.04
N THR A 181 -18.63 24.05 -10.76
CA THR A 181 -17.36 24.59 -10.24
C THR A 181 -16.43 23.46 -9.80
N PRO A 182 -15.11 23.57 -10.02
CA PRO A 182 -14.16 22.62 -9.47
C PRO A 182 -14.30 22.51 -7.95
N HIS A 183 -14.35 21.28 -7.46
CA HIS A 183 -14.42 21.02 -6.03
C HIS A 183 -13.05 21.23 -5.36
N VAL A 184 -13.07 21.42 -4.05
CA VAL A 184 -11.87 21.64 -3.23
C VAL A 184 -11.87 20.67 -2.05
N ILE A 185 -10.68 20.13 -1.74
CA ILE A 185 -10.47 19.30 -0.55
C ILE A 185 -9.90 20.18 0.56
N ASN A 186 -10.60 20.25 1.69
CA ASN A 186 -10.11 20.82 2.93
C ASN A 186 -9.12 19.82 3.57
N SER A 187 -7.83 20.21 3.62
CA SER A 187 -6.74 19.37 4.14
C SER A 187 -6.81 19.13 5.65
N GLU A 188 -7.42 20.03 6.42
CA GLU A 188 -7.56 19.90 7.88
C GLU A 188 -8.61 18.86 8.26
N LYS A 189 -9.66 18.72 7.46
CA LYS A 189 -10.70 17.69 7.64
C LYS A 189 -10.35 16.35 6.99
N CYS A 190 -9.41 16.32 6.06
CA CYS A 190 -9.11 15.14 5.28
C CYS A 190 -8.41 14.05 6.09
N ILE A 191 -9.09 12.91 6.28
CA ILE A 191 -8.52 11.71 6.95
C ILE A 191 -7.63 10.85 6.05
N LYS A 192 -7.30 11.31 4.84
CA LYS A 192 -6.39 10.65 3.88
C LYS A 192 -6.76 9.21 3.50
N CYS A 193 -8.05 8.88 3.47
CA CYS A 193 -8.51 7.52 3.12
C CYS A 193 -8.39 7.15 1.63
N GLY A 194 -8.17 8.12 0.72
CA GLY A 194 -7.99 7.88 -0.71
C GLY A 194 -9.24 7.50 -1.51
N ASN A 195 -10.43 7.46 -0.89
CA ASN A 195 -11.67 7.11 -1.57
C ASN A 195 -11.98 8.06 -2.74
N CYS A 196 -11.87 9.37 -2.52
CA CYS A 196 -12.13 10.37 -3.56
C CYS A 196 -11.18 10.21 -4.76
N PHE A 197 -9.90 9.97 -4.47
CA PHE A 197 -8.86 9.75 -5.46
C PHE A 197 -9.16 8.53 -6.33
N THR A 198 -9.53 7.41 -5.71
CA THR A 198 -9.86 6.17 -6.43
C THR A 198 -11.13 6.30 -7.27
N GLU A 199 -12.14 7.00 -6.74
CA GLU A 199 -13.45 7.10 -7.37
C GLU A 199 -13.49 8.11 -8.53
N CYS A 200 -12.62 9.11 -8.56
CA CYS A 200 -12.66 10.19 -9.55
C CYS A 200 -12.59 9.62 -10.98
N PRO A 201 -13.66 9.75 -11.81
CA PRO A 201 -13.68 9.15 -13.15
C PRO A 201 -12.87 9.93 -14.19
N PHE A 202 -12.35 11.11 -13.81
CA PHE A 202 -11.60 12.01 -14.69
C PHE A 202 -10.14 12.17 -14.27
N ASP A 203 -9.68 11.37 -13.30
CA ASP A 203 -8.34 11.43 -12.71
C ASP A 203 -7.92 12.83 -12.23
N ALA A 204 -8.91 13.69 -11.94
CA ALA A 204 -8.74 15.07 -11.49
C ALA A 204 -8.26 15.21 -10.03
N ILE A 205 -7.83 14.14 -9.37
CA ILE A 205 -7.34 14.19 -7.99
C ILE A 205 -5.91 13.66 -7.97
N ALA A 206 -4.99 14.49 -7.51
CA ALA A 206 -3.57 14.16 -7.38
C ALA A 206 -3.21 13.91 -5.92
N VAL A 207 -2.20 13.07 -5.71
CA VAL A 207 -1.48 12.96 -4.44
C VAL A 207 -0.27 13.88 -4.52
N VAL A 208 -0.12 14.73 -3.50
CA VAL A 208 0.96 15.71 -3.41
C VAL A 208 1.72 15.49 -2.12
N ASP A 209 3.03 15.42 -2.22
CA ASP A 209 3.93 15.33 -1.07
C ASP A 209 4.07 16.70 -0.38
N LEU A 210 4.11 16.68 0.95
CA LEU A 210 4.35 17.85 1.82
C LEU A 210 5.76 17.87 2.38
#